data_AF-A0A7C7N9Y0-F1
#
_entry.id   AF-A0A7C7N9Y0-F1
#
_cell.length_a   1.000
_cell.length_b   1.000
_cell.length_c   1.000
_cell.angle_alpha   90.00
_cell.angle_beta   90.00
_cell.angle_gamma   90.00
#
_symmetry.space_group_name_H-M   'P 1'
#
loop_
_entity.id
_entity.type
_entity.pdbx_description
1 polymer ?
#
loop_
_entity_poly.entity_id
_entity_poly.type
_entity_poly.pdbx_seq_one_letter_code
_entity_poly.pdbx_strand_id
1 'polypeptide(L)'
;MASIIGWVQWNKQAEDIRKQYEIFGDNHWSLRSWVENTLLNPIAGLIPYDDFKLDGTHKLELHLLGSLAEEFGEYISSDSLTAHPEWIYNDYVTVLQDQHFYENIGKYDQFVGGWDDILEYYIEEKTVEDTIEIILMTPNKEDYNNQRSRSNDLLRMANYAVSAIMFNHVISGMEAVFTNQRNARAKAKQSNTDVGLYYDPRNKYGIGGITVSYQW
;
A
#
# COMPACT_ATOMS: atom_id res chain seq x y z
N MET A 1 -7.68 11.76 20.68
CA MET A 1 -6.93 10.71 21.43
C MET A 1 -7.35 9.30 21.02
N ALA A 2 -8.64 8.96 21.04
CA ALA A 2 -9.13 7.64 20.59
C ALA A 2 -8.74 7.27 19.14
N SER A 3 -8.78 8.24 18.21
CA SER A 3 -8.41 8.02 16.80
C SER A 3 -6.90 7.74 16.59
N ILE A 4 -6.02 8.38 17.37
CA ILE A 4 -4.57 8.15 17.30
C ILE A 4 -4.22 6.76 17.88
N ILE A 5 -4.83 6.40 19.00
CA ILE A 5 -4.65 5.07 19.61
C ILE A 5 -5.14 3.97 18.66
N GLY A 6 -6.32 4.16 18.04
CA GLY A 6 -6.84 3.26 17.01
C GLY A 6 -5.90 3.11 15.80
N TRP A 7 -5.37 4.22 15.27
CA TRP A 7 -4.39 4.19 14.18
C TRP A 7 -3.14 3.39 14.53
N VAL A 8 -2.50 3.66 15.68
CA VAL A 8 -1.30 2.92 16.10
C VAL A 8 -1.60 1.42 16.23
N GLN A 9 -2.73 1.09 16.86
CA GLN A 9 -3.13 -0.29 17.08
C GLN A 9 -3.37 -1.04 15.77
N TRP A 10 -4.11 -0.46 14.82
CA TRP A 10 -4.41 -1.11 13.54
C TRP A 10 -3.18 -1.27 12.66
N ASN A 11 -2.25 -0.30 12.63
CA ASN A 11 -0.99 -0.47 11.91
C ASN A 11 -0.14 -1.59 12.50
N LYS A 12 -0.03 -1.64 13.83
CA LYS A 12 0.73 -2.71 14.48
C LYS A 12 0.14 -4.08 14.15
N GLN A 13 -1.18 -4.23 14.26
CA GLN A 13 -1.84 -5.49 13.94
C GLN A 13 -1.70 -5.86 12.46
N ALA A 14 -1.81 -4.89 11.55
CA ALA A 14 -1.61 -5.12 10.13
C ALA A 14 -0.19 -5.63 9.84
N GLU A 15 0.82 -5.00 10.46
CA GLU A 15 2.22 -5.38 10.32
C GLU A 15 2.54 -6.75 10.94
N ASP A 16 1.93 -7.07 12.08
CA ASP A 16 2.08 -8.38 12.71
C ASP A 16 1.48 -9.48 11.83
N ILE A 17 0.31 -9.26 11.23
CA ILE A 17 -0.32 -10.19 10.28
C ILE A 17 0.50 -10.26 8.97
N ARG A 18 1.06 -9.13 8.53
CA ARG A 18 1.94 -9.10 7.35
C ARG A 18 3.09 -10.08 7.49
N LYS A 19 3.83 -9.97 8.59
CA LYS A 19 4.94 -10.88 8.90
C LYS A 19 4.48 -12.33 8.98
N GLN A 20 3.29 -12.60 9.52
CA GLN A 20 2.74 -13.95 9.63
C GLN A 20 2.51 -14.58 8.25
N TYR A 21 1.84 -13.87 7.34
CA TYR A 21 1.59 -14.42 6.01
C TYR A 21 2.89 -14.49 5.20
N GLU A 22 3.83 -13.56 5.35
CA GLU A 22 5.14 -13.60 4.68
C GLU A 22 5.92 -14.85 5.11
N ILE A 23 6.04 -15.10 6.42
CA ILE A 23 6.65 -16.32 6.96
C ILE A 23 5.90 -17.58 6.49
N PHE A 24 4.58 -17.53 6.39
CA PHE A 24 3.79 -18.64 5.85
C PHE A 24 4.14 -18.91 4.39
N GLY A 25 4.24 -17.86 3.56
CA GLY A 25 4.70 -17.95 2.18
C GLY A 25 6.10 -18.55 2.08
N ASP A 26 7.03 -18.13 2.93
CA ASP A 26 8.40 -18.67 2.96
C ASP A 26 8.45 -20.16 3.28
N ASN A 27 7.51 -20.65 4.10
CA ASN A 27 7.48 -22.05 4.52
C ASN A 27 6.75 -22.97 3.53
N HIS A 28 5.78 -22.45 2.77
CA HIS A 28 4.87 -23.25 1.95
C HIS A 28 4.98 -22.98 0.45
N TRP A 29 5.68 -21.93 0.03
CA TRP A 29 5.92 -21.62 -1.37
C TRP A 29 7.40 -21.74 -1.70
N SER A 30 7.76 -22.40 -2.81
CA SER A 30 9.16 -22.47 -3.25
C SER A 30 9.34 -22.31 -4.76
N LEU A 31 10.46 -21.65 -5.13
CA LEU A 31 10.90 -21.50 -6.51
C LEU A 31 11.04 -22.84 -7.21
N ARG A 32 11.58 -23.83 -6.49
CA ARG A 32 11.80 -25.17 -7.00
C ARG A 32 10.48 -25.86 -7.32
N SER A 33 9.55 -25.88 -6.37
CA SER A 33 8.20 -26.43 -6.59
C SER A 33 7.55 -25.78 -7.80
N TRP A 34 7.66 -24.45 -7.93
CA TRP A 34 7.05 -23.73 -9.03
C TRP A 34 7.59 -24.19 -10.39
N VAL A 35 8.91 -24.22 -10.58
CA VAL A 35 9.51 -24.66 -11.84
C VAL A 35 9.26 -26.15 -12.10
N GLU A 36 9.37 -27.00 -11.07
CA GLU A 36 9.11 -28.44 -11.19
C GLU A 36 7.67 -28.71 -11.61
N ASN A 37 6.69 -28.10 -10.95
CA ASN A 37 5.27 -28.37 -11.16
C ASN A 37 4.68 -27.68 -12.39
N THR A 38 5.31 -26.62 -12.89
CA THR A 38 4.81 -25.85 -14.04
C THR A 38 5.56 -26.18 -15.34
N LEU A 39 6.85 -26.51 -15.30
CA LEU A 39 7.65 -26.74 -16.51
C LEU A 39 8.23 -28.16 -16.62
N LEU A 40 8.93 -28.64 -15.59
CA LEU A 40 9.70 -29.89 -15.70
C LEU A 40 8.81 -31.14 -15.61
N ASN A 41 7.83 -31.13 -14.71
CA ASN A 41 6.86 -32.18 -14.47
C ASN A 41 5.46 -31.55 -14.33
N PRO A 42 4.90 -31.00 -15.42
CA PRO A 42 3.69 -30.20 -15.36
C PRO A 42 2.51 -31.00 -14.81
N ILE A 43 1.76 -30.41 -13.87
CA ILE A 43 0.57 -31.02 -13.30
C ILE A 43 -0.50 -31.12 -14.38
N ALA A 44 -0.83 -32.34 -14.80
CA ALA A 44 -1.65 -32.61 -15.98
C ALA A 44 -3.00 -31.89 -15.98
N GLY A 45 -3.63 -31.77 -14.80
CA GLY A 45 -4.91 -31.09 -14.64
C GLY A 45 -4.85 -29.56 -14.73
N LEU A 46 -3.65 -28.97 -14.67
CA LEU A 46 -3.43 -27.53 -14.76
C LEU A 46 -2.92 -27.06 -16.13
N ILE A 47 -2.41 -27.97 -16.96
CA ILE A 47 -1.94 -27.69 -18.33
C ILE A 47 -2.95 -26.93 -19.20
N PRO A 48 -4.27 -27.17 -19.13
CA PRO A 48 -5.24 -26.45 -19.96
C PRO A 48 -5.41 -24.96 -19.63
N TYR A 49 -4.87 -24.46 -18.51
CA TYR A 49 -5.03 -23.07 -18.09
C TYR A 49 -3.85 -22.23 -18.57
N ASP A 50 -4.12 -21.23 -19.42
CA ASP A 50 -3.10 -20.41 -20.09
C ASP A 50 -2.19 -19.63 -19.12
N ASP A 51 -2.68 -19.35 -17.91
CA ASP A 51 -1.91 -18.66 -16.88
C ASP A 51 -1.03 -19.60 -16.05
N PHE A 52 -1.22 -20.93 -16.13
CA PHE A 52 -0.33 -21.91 -15.51
C PHE A 52 0.93 -22.13 -16.37
N LYS A 53 1.83 -21.13 -16.36
CA LYS A 53 3.07 -21.12 -17.15
C LYS A 53 4.21 -20.45 -16.39
N LEU A 54 5.45 -20.69 -16.81
CA LEU A 54 6.62 -20.11 -16.18
C LEU A 54 6.90 -18.68 -16.68
N ASP A 55 6.71 -18.42 -17.98
CA ASP A 55 7.04 -17.20 -18.71
C ASP A 55 5.78 -16.38 -19.09
N GLY A 56 4.98 -16.03 -18.10
CA GLY A 56 3.78 -15.24 -18.28
C GLY A 56 3.98 -13.73 -18.27
N THR A 57 2.93 -13.00 -17.88
CA THR A 57 2.93 -11.54 -17.85
C THR A 57 3.65 -10.96 -16.63
N HIS A 58 3.85 -11.79 -15.60
CA HIS A 58 4.50 -11.41 -14.35
C HIS A 58 5.80 -12.19 -14.18
N LYS A 59 6.71 -11.62 -13.39
CA LYS A 59 8.02 -12.20 -13.12
C LYS A 59 8.40 -12.00 -11.67
N LEU A 60 9.20 -12.92 -11.16
CA LEU A 60 9.91 -12.76 -9.90
C LEU A 60 11.33 -12.28 -10.21
N GLU A 61 11.91 -11.54 -9.27
CA GLU A 61 13.32 -11.20 -9.33
C GLU A 61 14.12 -12.32 -8.68
N LEU A 62 15.08 -12.86 -9.43
CA LEU A 62 16.01 -13.87 -8.92
C LEU A 62 17.30 -13.20 -8.51
N HIS A 63 17.83 -13.62 -7.38
CA HIS A 63 19.16 -13.28 -6.91
C HIS A 63 20.10 -14.45 -7.20
N LEU A 64 21.07 -14.19 -8.07
CA LEU A 64 22.11 -15.12 -8.46
C LEU A 64 23.36 -14.92 -7.59
N LEU A 65 24.07 -16.01 -7.33
CA LEU A 65 25.33 -16.04 -6.58
C LEU A 65 26.44 -16.76 -7.38
N GLY A 66 27.68 -16.57 -6.94
CA GLY A 66 28.83 -17.30 -7.47
C GLY A 66 29.03 -17.10 -8.98
N SER A 67 29.35 -18.19 -9.69
CA SER A 67 29.62 -18.14 -11.14
C SER A 67 28.42 -17.68 -11.96
N LEU A 68 27.19 -17.93 -11.50
CA LEU A 68 25.99 -17.45 -12.19
C LEU A 68 25.88 -15.92 -12.12
N ALA A 69 26.19 -15.32 -10.97
CA ALA A 69 26.21 -13.88 -10.82
C ALA A 69 27.31 -13.21 -11.65
N GLU A 70 28.48 -13.85 -11.75
CA GLU A 70 29.60 -13.36 -12.57
C GLU A 70 29.27 -13.36 -14.07
N GLU A 71 28.50 -14.34 -14.54
CA GLU A 71 28.16 -14.50 -15.96
C GLU A 71 26.91 -13.69 -16.37
N PHE A 72 25.87 -13.69 -15.54
CA PHE A 72 24.54 -13.15 -15.88
C PHE A 72 24.15 -11.89 -15.11
N GLY A 73 24.92 -11.51 -14.09
CA GLY A 73 24.60 -10.43 -13.15
C GLY A 73 23.92 -10.93 -11.87
N GLU A 74 23.91 -10.10 -10.82
CA GLU A 74 23.39 -10.45 -9.50
C GLU A 74 21.86 -10.61 -9.48
N TYR A 75 21.13 -9.77 -10.23
CA TYR A 75 19.67 -9.79 -10.27
C TYR A 75 19.16 -9.95 -11.70
N ILE A 76 18.28 -10.94 -11.89
CA ILE A 76 17.68 -11.24 -13.20
C ILE A 76 16.18 -11.56 -13.07
N SER A 77 15.49 -11.64 -14.21
CA SER A 77 14.09 -12.09 -14.26
C SER A 77 13.98 -13.60 -14.08
N SER A 78 12.88 -14.05 -13.46
CA SER A 78 12.50 -15.47 -13.44
C SER A 78 12.30 -16.07 -14.83
N ASP A 79 12.08 -15.27 -15.87
CA ASP A 79 11.94 -15.74 -17.26
C ASP A 79 13.15 -16.56 -17.74
N SER A 80 14.34 -16.31 -17.17
CA SER A 80 15.54 -17.08 -17.47
C SER A 80 15.41 -18.56 -17.11
N LEU A 81 14.53 -18.92 -16.18
CA LEU A 81 14.27 -20.31 -15.79
C LEU A 81 13.56 -21.12 -16.90
N THR A 82 12.99 -20.47 -17.91
CA THR A 82 12.47 -21.17 -19.10
C THR A 82 13.60 -21.74 -19.96
N ALA A 83 14.73 -21.04 -20.02
CA ALA A 83 15.92 -21.50 -20.74
C ALA A 83 16.85 -22.34 -19.85
N HIS A 84 16.86 -22.05 -18.55
CA HIS A 84 17.76 -22.66 -17.56
C HIS A 84 17.00 -23.21 -16.34
N PRO A 85 16.05 -24.15 -16.53
CA PRO A 85 15.27 -24.67 -15.40
C PRO A 85 16.12 -25.49 -14.44
N GLU A 86 17.29 -26.00 -14.87
CA GLU A 86 18.22 -26.74 -14.02
C GLU A 86 18.83 -25.91 -12.90
N TRP A 87 18.78 -24.57 -12.98
CA TRP A 87 19.34 -23.69 -11.96
C TRP A 87 18.68 -23.85 -10.60
N ILE A 88 17.42 -24.31 -10.54
CA ILE A 88 16.68 -24.52 -9.29
C ILE A 88 17.28 -25.61 -8.38
N TYR A 89 18.19 -26.43 -8.92
CA TYR A 89 18.87 -27.48 -8.16
C TYR A 89 20.19 -27.02 -7.53
N ASN A 90 20.58 -25.76 -7.77
CA ASN A 90 21.81 -25.19 -7.26
C ASN A 90 21.49 -24.12 -6.21
N ASP A 91 22.30 -24.04 -5.15
CA ASP A 91 22.15 -23.02 -4.09
C ASP A 91 22.51 -21.59 -4.55
N TYR A 92 22.84 -21.42 -5.83
CA TYR A 92 23.21 -20.13 -6.42
C TYR A 92 22.05 -19.34 -6.97
N VAL A 93 20.81 -19.86 -6.90
CA VAL A 93 19.62 -19.15 -7.36
C VAL A 93 18.58 -19.11 -6.26
N THR A 94 18.21 -17.90 -5.86
CA THR A 94 17.16 -17.65 -4.87
C THR A 94 16.19 -16.61 -5.41
N VAL A 95 14.97 -16.55 -4.87
CA VAL A 95 14.04 -15.47 -5.17
C VAL A 95 14.32 -14.31 -4.23
N LEU A 96 14.29 -13.08 -4.77
CA LEU A 96 14.29 -11.89 -3.95
C LEU A 96 12.94 -11.75 -3.24
N GLN A 97 12.92 -12.02 -1.92
CA GLN A 97 11.71 -11.98 -1.08
C GLN A 97 11.31 -10.56 -0.69
N ASP A 98 10.91 -9.76 -1.69
CA ASP A 98 10.42 -8.40 -1.50
C ASP A 98 8.89 -8.33 -1.50
N GLN A 99 8.35 -7.11 -1.42
CA GLN A 99 6.90 -6.90 -1.48
C GLN A 99 6.28 -7.43 -2.79
N HIS A 100 7.00 -7.33 -3.92
CA HIS A 100 6.52 -7.81 -5.21
C HIS A 100 6.42 -9.33 -5.25
N PHE A 101 7.41 -10.04 -4.71
CA PHE A 101 7.35 -11.48 -4.52
C PHE A 101 6.11 -11.90 -3.73
N TYR A 102 5.93 -11.34 -2.53
CA TYR A 102 4.81 -11.70 -1.66
C TYR A 102 3.44 -11.33 -2.25
N GLU A 103 3.34 -10.25 -3.04
CA GLU A 103 2.12 -9.96 -3.78
C GLU A 103 1.88 -10.99 -4.90
N ASN A 104 2.92 -11.32 -5.66
CA ASN A 104 2.82 -12.14 -6.85
C ASN A 104 2.36 -13.57 -6.52
N ILE A 105 2.98 -14.23 -5.54
CA ILE A 105 2.69 -15.63 -5.19
C ILE A 105 1.25 -15.89 -4.73
N GLY A 106 0.59 -14.85 -4.19
CA GLY A 106 -0.82 -14.93 -3.80
C GLY A 106 -1.79 -14.50 -4.90
N LYS A 107 -1.40 -13.56 -5.76
CA LYS A 107 -2.31 -12.89 -6.70
C LYS A 107 -2.45 -13.57 -8.05
N TYR A 108 -1.37 -14.14 -8.59
CA TYR A 108 -1.38 -14.63 -9.97
C TYR A 108 -1.28 -16.15 -10.04
N ASP A 109 -2.12 -16.73 -10.89
CA ASP A 109 -2.16 -18.17 -11.15
C ASP A 109 -0.86 -18.71 -11.73
N GLN A 110 -0.09 -17.84 -12.39
CA GLN A 110 1.27 -18.12 -12.85
C GLN A 110 2.15 -18.75 -11.78
N PHE A 111 2.00 -18.35 -10.51
CA PHE A 111 2.86 -18.80 -9.41
C PHE A 111 2.23 -19.91 -8.57
N VAL A 112 1.05 -20.44 -8.95
CA VAL A 112 0.32 -21.42 -8.13
C VAL A 112 1.13 -22.71 -7.93
N GLY A 113 1.92 -23.11 -8.93
CA GLY A 113 2.75 -24.32 -8.86
C GLY A 113 3.80 -24.32 -7.75
N GLY A 114 4.10 -23.16 -7.16
CA GLY A 114 5.07 -23.05 -6.08
C GLY A 114 4.56 -23.46 -4.71
N TRP A 115 3.23 -23.53 -4.51
CA TRP A 115 2.64 -23.98 -3.25
C TRP A 115 2.86 -25.48 -3.05
N ASP A 116 3.29 -25.88 -1.85
CA ASP A 116 3.60 -27.25 -1.48
C ASP A 116 2.38 -28.19 -1.45
N ASP A 117 1.17 -27.62 -1.38
CA ASP A 117 -0.12 -28.30 -1.43
C ASP A 117 -0.79 -28.26 -2.81
N ILE A 118 -0.03 -27.97 -3.87
CA ILE A 118 -0.57 -27.84 -5.24
C ILE A 118 -1.37 -29.05 -5.73
N LEU A 119 -1.15 -30.25 -5.20
CA LEU A 119 -1.93 -31.44 -5.58
C LEU A 119 -3.37 -31.40 -5.05
N GLU A 120 -3.67 -30.50 -4.10
CA GLU A 120 -5.01 -30.22 -3.58
C GLU A 120 -5.68 -29.04 -4.31
N TYR A 121 -5.19 -28.70 -5.52
CA TYR A 121 -5.72 -27.56 -6.25
C TYR A 121 -7.22 -27.66 -6.52
N TYR A 122 -7.86 -26.50 -6.59
CA TYR A 122 -9.24 -26.34 -7.02
C TYR A 122 -9.40 -25.07 -7.84
N ILE A 123 -10.54 -24.96 -8.50
CA ILE A 123 -10.88 -23.86 -9.40
C ILE A 123 -11.93 -23.01 -8.69
N GLU A 124 -11.63 -21.72 -8.58
CA GLU A 124 -12.62 -20.72 -8.16
C GLU A 124 -13.04 -19.91 -9.38
N GLU A 125 -14.34 -19.79 -9.61
CA GLU A 125 -14.90 -18.95 -10.66
C GLU A 125 -15.27 -17.58 -10.08
N LYS A 126 -14.74 -16.53 -10.68
CA LYS A 126 -15.03 -15.16 -10.29
C LYS A 126 -15.68 -14.41 -11.44
N THR A 127 -16.88 -13.89 -11.20
CA THR A 127 -17.56 -13.04 -12.18
C THR A 127 -16.91 -11.65 -12.17
N VAL A 128 -16.34 -11.26 -13.31
CA VAL A 128 -15.78 -9.92 -13.54
C VAL A 128 -16.51 -9.32 -14.73
N GLU A 129 -17.32 -8.30 -14.44
CA GLU A 129 -18.23 -7.68 -15.41
C GLU A 129 -19.14 -8.74 -16.05
N ASP A 130 -19.00 -8.97 -17.36
CA ASP A 130 -19.78 -9.97 -18.13
C ASP A 130 -18.96 -11.23 -18.45
N THR A 131 -17.82 -11.44 -17.78
CA THR A 131 -16.92 -12.58 -18.01
C THR A 131 -16.70 -13.39 -16.73
N ILE A 132 -16.37 -14.67 -16.91
CA ILE A 132 -15.95 -15.56 -15.82
C ILE A 132 -14.43 -15.65 -15.89
N GLU A 133 -13.76 -15.16 -14.85
CA GLU A 133 -12.35 -15.37 -14.59
C GLU A 133 -12.19 -16.69 -13.83
N ILE A 134 -11.28 -17.54 -14.32
CA ILE A 134 -10.89 -18.77 -13.65
C ILE A 134 -9.69 -18.45 -12.77
N ILE A 135 -9.76 -18.86 -11.49
CA ILE A 135 -8.69 -18.68 -10.52
C ILE A 135 -8.23 -20.05 -10.03
N LEU A 136 -6.94 -20.33 -10.18
CA LEU A 136 -6.30 -21.55 -9.67
C LEU A 136 -5.94 -21.37 -8.21
N MET A 137 -6.53 -22.19 -7.33
CA MET A 137 -6.36 -22.07 -5.88
C MET A 137 -5.82 -23.35 -5.26
N THR A 138 -5.20 -23.20 -4.09
CA THR A 138 -4.84 -24.28 -3.17
C THR A 138 -5.24 -23.83 -1.75
N PRO A 139 -5.46 -24.76 -0.80
CA PRO A 139 -5.72 -24.40 0.60
C PRO A 139 -4.71 -23.39 1.19
N ASN A 140 -3.42 -23.53 0.89
CA ASN A 140 -2.36 -22.64 1.37
C ASN A 140 -2.41 -21.29 0.66
N LYS A 141 -2.65 -21.25 -0.66
CA LYS A 141 -2.86 -19.97 -1.38
C LYS A 141 -4.07 -19.24 -0.82
N GLU A 142 -5.16 -19.94 -0.51
CA GLU A 142 -6.37 -19.37 0.09
C GLU A 142 -6.08 -18.78 1.47
N ASP A 143 -5.46 -19.54 2.37
CA ASP A 143 -5.11 -19.07 3.72
C ASP A 143 -4.18 -17.84 3.66
N TYR A 144 -3.14 -17.92 2.82
CA TYR A 144 -2.22 -16.80 2.57
C TYR A 144 -2.97 -15.54 2.10
N ASN A 145 -3.86 -15.68 1.11
CA ASN A 145 -4.63 -14.57 0.58
C ASN A 145 -5.63 -13.99 1.60
N ASN A 146 -6.23 -14.84 2.44
CA ASN A 146 -7.12 -14.42 3.52
C ASN A 146 -6.37 -13.59 4.58
N GLN A 147 -5.19 -14.04 5.00
CA GLN A 147 -4.34 -13.29 5.92
C GLN A 147 -3.87 -11.96 5.33
N ARG A 148 -3.44 -11.96 4.06
CA ARG A 148 -3.05 -10.75 3.32
C ARG A 148 -4.21 -9.76 3.20
N SER A 149 -5.41 -10.24 2.87
CA SER A 149 -6.64 -9.43 2.82
C SER A 149 -6.95 -8.78 4.17
N ARG A 150 -6.84 -9.56 5.26
CA ARG A 150 -7.04 -9.06 6.62
C ARG A 150 -6.02 -7.98 7.02
N SER A 151 -4.75 -8.13 6.65
CA SER A 151 -3.73 -7.09 6.87
C SER A 151 -4.10 -5.79 6.12
N ASN A 152 -4.49 -5.92 4.85
CA ASN A 152 -4.92 -4.78 4.03
C ASN A 152 -6.16 -4.06 4.58
N ASP A 153 -7.12 -4.81 5.13
CA ASP A 153 -8.32 -4.25 5.77
C ASP A 153 -7.97 -3.42 7.02
N LEU A 154 -7.04 -3.90 7.84
CA LEU A 154 -6.54 -3.16 8.99
C LEU A 154 -5.78 -1.89 8.59
N LEU A 155 -4.98 -1.95 7.53
CA LEU A 155 -4.33 -0.75 6.96
C LEU A 155 -5.38 0.25 6.46
N ARG A 156 -6.46 -0.22 5.83
CA ARG A 156 -7.57 0.64 5.39
C ARG A 156 -8.26 1.32 6.59
N MET A 157 -8.48 0.59 7.69
CA MET A 157 -9.02 1.16 8.93
C MET A 157 -8.07 2.21 9.54
N ALA A 158 -6.76 1.93 9.56
CA ALA A 158 -5.74 2.89 9.99
C ALA A 158 -5.81 4.18 9.16
N ASN A 159 -5.91 4.08 7.83
CA ASN A 159 -6.04 5.23 6.95
C ASN A 159 -7.30 6.05 7.24
N TYR A 160 -8.44 5.41 7.55
CA TYR A 160 -9.65 6.14 7.95
C TYR A 160 -9.49 6.90 9.26
N ALA A 161 -8.78 6.34 10.25
CA ALA A 161 -8.46 7.09 11.48
C ALA A 161 -7.59 8.32 11.22
N VAL A 162 -6.60 8.23 10.31
CA VAL A 162 -5.78 9.37 9.89
C VAL A 162 -6.65 10.44 9.24
N SER A 163 -7.52 10.07 8.30
CA SER A 163 -8.45 10.99 7.65
C SER A 163 -9.35 11.71 8.64
N ALA A 164 -9.87 11.01 9.65
CA ALA A 164 -10.67 11.62 10.71
C ALA A 164 -9.85 12.60 11.59
N ILE A 165 -8.59 12.28 11.91
CA ILE A 165 -7.68 13.19 12.62
C ILE A 165 -7.45 14.46 11.78
N MET A 166 -7.17 14.31 10.49
CA MET A 166 -6.93 15.43 9.58
C MET A 166 -8.16 16.32 9.45
N PHE A 167 -9.35 15.74 9.34
CA PHE A 167 -10.61 16.49 9.30
C PHE A 167 -10.83 17.32 10.58
N ASN A 168 -10.62 16.71 11.75
CA ASN A 168 -10.70 17.41 13.03
C ASN A 168 -9.68 18.55 13.13
N HIS A 169 -8.49 18.36 12.57
CA HIS A 169 -7.45 19.39 12.54
C HIS A 169 -7.86 20.58 11.66
N VAL A 170 -8.45 20.34 10.49
CA VAL A 170 -8.97 21.40 9.61
C VAL A 170 -10.06 22.22 10.29
N ILE A 171 -11.05 21.56 10.91
CA ILE A 171 -12.13 22.25 11.65
C ILE A 171 -11.53 23.09 12.78
N SER A 172 -10.61 22.51 13.56
CA SER A 172 -9.95 23.21 14.67
C SER A 172 -9.17 24.44 14.18
N GLY A 173 -8.49 24.34 13.03
CA GLY A 173 -7.81 25.48 12.40
C GLY A 173 -8.77 26.59 11.97
N MET A 174 -9.91 26.23 11.37
CA MET A 174 -10.95 27.19 11.01
C MET A 174 -11.54 27.88 12.24
N GLU A 175 -11.90 27.10 13.27
CA GLU A 175 -12.41 27.65 14.54
C GLU A 175 -11.40 28.56 15.22
N ALA A 176 -10.11 28.21 15.22
CA ALA A 176 -9.06 29.07 15.74
C ALA A 176 -8.97 30.41 14.99
N VAL A 177 -9.08 30.41 13.66
CA VAL A 177 -9.12 31.64 12.85
C VAL A 177 -10.35 32.48 13.20
N PHE A 178 -11.54 31.88 13.21
CA PHE A 178 -12.78 32.60 13.54
C PHE A 178 -12.76 33.16 14.96
N THR A 179 -12.24 32.39 15.91
CA THR A 179 -12.13 32.79 17.32
C THR A 179 -11.12 33.91 17.48
N ASN A 180 -9.96 33.83 16.81
CA ASN A 180 -8.97 34.91 16.80
C ASN A 180 -9.53 36.18 16.16
N GLN A 181 -10.27 36.09 15.05
CA GLN A 181 -10.94 37.23 14.43
C GLN A 181 -12.01 37.83 15.35
N ARG A 182 -12.83 37.00 16.02
CA ARG A 182 -13.85 37.45 16.97
C ARG A 182 -13.21 38.13 18.17
N ASN A 183 -12.15 37.56 18.73
CA ASN A 183 -11.41 38.12 19.85
C ASN A 183 -10.70 39.42 19.47
N ALA A 184 -10.10 39.50 18.28
CA ALA A 184 -9.51 40.73 17.75
C ALA A 184 -10.56 41.84 17.58
N ARG A 185 -11.74 41.52 17.03
CA ARG A 185 -12.86 42.46 16.92
C ARG A 185 -13.39 42.90 18.30
N ALA A 186 -13.49 41.97 19.26
CA ALA A 186 -13.92 42.29 20.62
C ALA A 186 -12.91 43.20 21.35
N LYS A 187 -11.61 42.92 21.22
CA LYS A 187 -10.54 43.79 21.74
C LYS A 187 -10.55 45.16 21.06
N ALA A 188 -10.76 45.23 19.74
CA ALA A 188 -10.90 46.50 19.02
C ALA A 188 -12.13 47.30 19.49
N LYS A 189 -13.24 46.65 19.86
CA LYS A 189 -14.42 47.30 20.44
C LYS A 189 -14.23 47.76 21.88
N GLN A 190 -13.40 47.08 22.68
CA GLN A 190 -13.05 47.51 24.04
C GLN A 190 -12.00 48.62 24.05
N SER A 191 -11.18 48.70 23.02
CA SER A 191 -10.25 49.81 22.79
C SER A 191 -11.02 51.01 22.26
N ASN A 192 -11.29 52.01 23.10
CA ASN A 192 -11.81 53.31 22.66
C ASN A 192 -10.69 54.11 21.96
N THR A 193 -10.30 53.65 20.77
CA THR A 193 -9.36 54.34 19.90
C THR A 193 -10.13 54.83 18.69
N ASP A 194 -10.51 56.10 18.71
CA ASP A 194 -11.23 56.73 17.61
C ASP A 194 -10.19 57.38 16.68
N VAL A 195 -10.16 56.94 15.42
CA VAL A 195 -9.30 57.52 14.39
C VAL A 195 -10.18 58.22 13.37
N GLY A 196 -10.24 59.54 13.46
CA GLY A 196 -11.05 60.39 12.61
C GLY A 196 -10.21 61.15 11.59
N LEU A 197 -10.81 61.50 10.46
CA LEU A 197 -10.24 62.49 9.55
C LEU A 197 -10.65 63.89 10.03
N TYR A 198 -9.67 64.75 10.27
CA TYR A 198 -9.92 66.15 10.59
C TYR A 198 -10.31 66.88 9.31
N TYR A 199 -11.50 67.47 9.29
CA TYR A 199 -12.01 68.17 8.12
C TYR A 199 -11.44 69.61 8.05
N ASP A 200 -10.77 69.96 6.95
CA ASP A 200 -10.30 71.32 6.67
C ASP A 200 -10.93 71.85 5.36
N PRO A 201 -11.80 72.86 5.43
CA PRO A 201 -12.49 73.43 4.27
C PRO A 201 -11.58 74.16 3.28
N ARG A 202 -10.28 74.38 3.61
CA ARG A 202 -9.32 75.07 2.72
C ARG A 202 -8.57 74.11 1.79
N ASN A 203 -8.67 72.81 2.03
CA ASN A 203 -8.06 71.79 1.18
C ASN A 203 -9.08 71.24 0.19
N LYS A 204 -8.70 71.05 -1.08
CA LYS A 204 -9.61 70.68 -2.20
C LYS A 204 -10.39 69.37 -1.96
N TYR A 205 -9.84 68.49 -1.11
CA TYR A 205 -10.42 67.19 -0.76
C TYR A 205 -11.04 67.15 0.64
N GLY A 206 -11.07 68.28 1.36
CA GLY A 206 -11.69 68.40 2.68
C GLY A 206 -10.96 67.71 3.83
N ILE A 207 -9.79 67.09 3.62
CA ILE A 207 -9.03 66.40 4.67
C ILE A 207 -7.84 67.28 5.08
N GLY A 208 -7.81 67.72 6.34
CA GLY A 208 -6.75 68.56 6.92
C GLY A 208 -5.75 67.82 7.81
N GLY A 209 -6.03 66.56 8.19
CA GLY A 209 -5.14 65.74 9.01
C GLY A 209 -5.81 64.48 9.57
N ILE A 210 -5.04 63.65 10.30
CA ILE A 210 -5.54 62.46 11.01
C ILE A 210 -5.54 62.77 12.51
N THR A 211 -6.66 62.56 13.20
CA THR A 211 -6.75 62.64 14.66
C THR A 211 -6.85 61.24 15.26
N VAL A 212 -6.13 61.00 16.35
CA VAL A 212 -6.16 59.74 17.10
C VAL A 212 -6.46 60.09 18.56
N SER A 213 -7.60 59.65 19.07
CA SER A 213 -7.96 59.78 20.49
C SER A 213 -7.90 58.41 21.15
N TYR A 214 -7.26 58.34 22.32
CA TYR A 214 -7.14 57.12 23.12
C TYR A 214 -7.64 57.42 24.55
N GLN A 215 -8.66 56.69 25.01
CA GLN A 215 -9.16 56.79 26.38
C GLN A 215 -8.83 55.51 27.15
N TRP A 216 -8.19 55.69 28.31
CA TRP A 216 -7.88 54.65 29.31
C TRP A 216 -8.94 54.57 30.40
#